data_AF-A0A524FRI1-F1
#
_entry.id   AF-A0A524FRI1-F1
#
_cell.length_a   1.000
_cell.length_b   1.000
_cell.length_c   1.000
_cell.angle_alpha   90.00
_cell.angle_beta   90.00
_cell.angle_gamma   90.00
#
_symmetry.space_group_name_H-M   'P 1'
#
loop_
_entity.id
_entity.type
_entity.pdbx_description
1 polymer ?
#
loop_
_entity_poly.entity_id
_entity_poly.type
_entity_poly.pdbx_seq_one_letter_code
_entity_poly.pdbx_strand_id
1 'polypeptide(L)'
;MSPDWLMTRFTVVLLAIVGPIYFFLLMLFIPQMTPFTDEGLNVLFHYIGAPTVFSVPWVGTIYYQRYRLANTVYIMDETITIVPLRWRIFYGANATFILMVFILPLATPVIALLEGLIVAGHVFYLVGVGKLGGGKPAAVLGVLVAIALCILPAIVMVEFLPMYIELWETILQTWTGFWLNVAYGVAQCLVNALSFGAPVYFIYFGAQQYDKGLYGEVYTKTPTHWIRLGELIIFIAFLVMYLPPIPTPIGMIPFLDLSNLFNSYINWISLGIVVIMVLVKMVLRVKGDTTMGGASNIFVIGLFLVVELFFKTNLLLITSIIWLAFVIYAVLAVVSYLRASPRELY
;
A
#
# COMPACT_ATOMS: atom_id res chain seq x y z
N MET A 1 -4.14 15.08 24.78
CA MET A 1 -3.56 15.05 23.41
C MET A 1 -3.99 13.73 22.79
N SER A 2 -4.69 13.74 21.66
CA SER A 2 -5.28 12.51 21.11
C SER A 2 -4.19 11.58 20.54
N PRO A 3 -4.29 10.26 20.74
CA PRO A 3 -3.31 9.28 20.26
C PRO A 3 -3.15 9.27 18.72
N ASP A 4 -4.16 9.71 17.97
CA ASP A 4 -4.18 9.65 16.51
C ASP A 4 -3.13 10.57 15.85
N TRP A 5 -2.79 11.70 16.47
CA TRP A 5 -1.76 12.62 15.94
C TRP A 5 -0.35 12.02 16.00
N LEU A 6 -0.07 11.17 17.01
CA LEU A 6 1.23 10.53 17.16
C LEU A 6 1.38 9.46 16.10
N MET A 7 0.29 8.74 15.82
CA MET A 7 0.27 7.68 14.82
C MET A 7 0.54 8.23 13.42
N THR A 8 -0.07 9.34 13.01
CA THR A 8 0.16 9.93 11.68
C THR A 8 1.59 10.46 11.52
N ARG A 9 2.15 11.08 12.55
CA ARG A 9 3.57 11.53 12.56
C ARG A 9 4.53 10.35 12.53
N PHE A 10 4.26 9.32 13.32
CA PHE A 10 5.03 8.09 13.32
C PHE A 10 5.01 7.43 11.94
N THR A 11 3.88 7.44 11.23
CA THR A 11 3.79 6.95 9.86
C THR A 11 4.73 7.73 8.92
N VAL A 12 4.80 9.05 9.02
CA VAL A 12 5.72 9.86 8.17
C VAL A 12 7.18 9.54 8.47
N VAL A 13 7.55 9.39 9.75
CA VAL A 13 8.91 8.98 10.15
C VAL A 13 9.23 7.58 9.63
N LEU A 14 8.29 6.65 9.75
CA LEU A 14 8.43 5.29 9.24
C LEU A 14 8.62 5.32 7.72
N LEU A 15 7.89 6.17 6.99
CA LEU A 15 8.03 6.33 5.54
C LEU A 15 9.43 6.83 5.16
N ALA A 16 10.00 7.76 5.93
CA ALA A 16 11.37 8.25 5.74
C ALA A 16 12.45 7.19 5.97
N ILE A 17 12.18 6.19 6.83
CA ILE A 17 13.11 5.08 7.10
C ILE A 17 12.92 3.94 6.09
N VAL A 18 11.67 3.60 5.79
CA VAL A 18 11.33 2.50 4.88
C VAL A 18 11.70 2.81 3.44
N GLY A 19 11.63 4.08 2.99
CA GLY A 19 12.04 4.47 1.64
C GLY A 19 13.48 4.03 1.29
N PRO A 20 14.50 4.45 2.05
CA PRO A 20 15.89 4.01 1.85
C PRO A 20 16.06 2.48 1.91
N ILE A 21 15.42 1.81 2.88
CA ILE A 21 15.48 0.35 3.01
C ILE A 21 14.90 -0.31 1.76
N TYR A 22 13.78 0.19 1.27
CA TYR A 22 13.13 -0.31 0.06
C TYR A 22 14.05 -0.19 -1.16
N PHE A 23 14.68 0.96 -1.41
CA PHE A 23 15.59 1.11 -2.55
C PHE A 23 16.83 0.24 -2.45
N PHE A 24 17.35 0.05 -1.23
CA PHE A 24 18.44 -0.90 -1.00
C PHE A 24 18.03 -2.34 -1.32
N LEU A 25 16.87 -2.77 -0.81
CA LEU A 25 16.35 -4.12 -1.07
C LEU A 25 16.05 -4.32 -2.56
N LEU A 26 15.55 -3.29 -3.25
CA LEU A 26 15.28 -3.34 -4.69
C LEU A 26 16.54 -3.70 -5.48
N MET A 27 17.71 -3.17 -5.12
CA MET A 27 18.97 -3.48 -5.79
C MET A 27 19.44 -4.92 -5.60
N LEU A 28 18.95 -5.65 -4.60
CA LEU A 28 19.25 -7.08 -4.45
C LEU A 28 18.59 -7.94 -5.54
N PHE A 29 17.53 -7.43 -6.16
CA PHE A 29 16.74 -8.17 -7.17
C PHE A 29 17.03 -7.73 -8.60
N ILE A 30 17.72 -6.60 -8.78
CA ILE A 30 18.10 -6.08 -10.09
C ILE A 30 19.51 -6.56 -10.42
N PRO A 31 19.77 -7.05 -11.64
CA PRO A 31 21.11 -7.46 -11.99
C PRO A 31 22.08 -6.26 -11.94
N GLN A 32 23.35 -6.54 -11.64
CA GLN A 32 24.32 -5.52 -11.26
C GLN A 32 24.54 -4.49 -12.37
N MET A 33 24.47 -3.19 -12.03
CA MET A 33 24.85 -2.10 -12.93
C MET A 33 26.36 -2.05 -13.15
N THR A 34 26.79 -1.75 -14.37
CA THR A 34 28.23 -1.73 -14.73
C THR A 34 28.69 -0.41 -15.38
N PRO A 35 28.54 0.75 -14.70
CA PRO A 35 28.97 2.03 -15.25
C PRO A 35 30.50 2.23 -15.24
N PHE A 36 31.25 1.45 -14.45
CA PHE A 36 32.70 1.56 -14.30
C PHE A 36 33.41 0.33 -14.86
N THR A 37 34.69 0.49 -15.21
CA THR A 37 35.55 -0.63 -15.61
C THR A 37 36.00 -1.49 -14.44
N ASP A 38 36.02 -0.92 -13.23
CA ASP A 38 36.40 -1.61 -12.00
C ASP A 38 35.19 -2.30 -11.36
N GLU A 39 35.30 -3.60 -11.10
CA GLU A 39 34.20 -4.40 -10.54
C GLU A 39 33.84 -3.99 -9.11
N GLY A 40 34.84 -3.61 -8.29
CA GLY A 40 34.61 -3.17 -6.91
C GLY A 40 33.82 -1.86 -6.86
N LEU A 41 34.12 -0.92 -7.77
CA LEU A 41 33.35 0.31 -7.92
C LEU A 41 31.93 0.05 -8.42
N ASN A 42 31.72 -0.92 -9.31
CA ASN A 42 30.38 -1.30 -9.76
C ASN A 42 29.54 -1.89 -8.62
N VAL A 43 30.11 -2.77 -7.79
CA VAL A 43 29.44 -3.33 -6.61
C VAL A 43 29.06 -2.21 -5.63
N LEU A 44 30.01 -1.31 -5.33
CA LEU A 44 29.76 -0.18 -4.44
C LEU A 44 28.68 0.75 -4.98
N PHE A 45 28.72 1.04 -6.28
CA PHE A 45 27.73 1.89 -6.94
C PHE A 45 26.36 1.25 -6.94
N HIS A 46 26.25 -0.05 -7.25
CA HIS A 46 24.98 -0.76 -7.31
C HIS A 46 24.30 -0.85 -5.94
N TYR A 47 25.01 -1.24 -4.89
CA TYR A 47 24.40 -1.49 -3.58
C TYR A 47 24.38 -0.26 -2.66
N ILE A 48 25.18 0.78 -2.91
CA ILE A 48 25.23 1.99 -2.07
C ILE A 48 24.91 3.25 -2.87
N GLY A 49 25.60 3.44 -4.00
CA GLY A 49 25.45 4.63 -4.84
C GLY A 49 24.01 4.84 -5.33
N ALA A 50 23.48 3.90 -6.11
CA ALA A 50 22.15 3.98 -6.71
C ALA A 50 21.02 4.08 -5.67
N PRO A 51 20.96 3.25 -4.60
CA PRO A 51 19.98 3.43 -3.53
C PRO A 51 20.05 4.80 -2.85
N THR A 52 21.24 5.35 -2.67
CA THR A 52 21.40 6.69 -2.09
C THR A 52 20.86 7.76 -3.02
N VAL A 53 21.21 7.70 -4.32
CA VAL A 53 20.72 8.63 -5.33
C VAL A 53 19.19 8.61 -5.45
N PHE A 54 18.57 7.45 -5.29
CA PHE A 54 17.11 7.31 -5.28
C PHE A 54 16.47 7.75 -3.96
N SER A 55 17.07 7.42 -2.81
CA SER A 55 16.46 7.69 -1.51
C SER A 55 16.56 9.14 -1.07
N VAL A 56 17.65 9.84 -1.38
CA VAL A 56 17.88 11.24 -0.93
C VAL A 56 16.76 12.19 -1.38
N PRO A 57 16.33 12.19 -2.66
CA PRO A 57 15.16 12.94 -3.12
C PRO A 57 13.91 12.67 -2.26
N TRP A 58 13.53 11.40 -2.13
CA TRP A 58 12.36 10.99 -1.36
C TRP A 58 12.42 11.44 0.11
N VAL A 59 13.55 11.22 0.78
CA VAL A 59 13.73 11.66 2.18
C VAL A 59 13.67 13.18 2.28
N GLY A 60 14.27 13.90 1.32
CA GLY A 60 14.19 15.35 1.21
C GLY A 60 12.73 15.84 1.12
N THR A 61 11.97 15.29 0.17
CA THR A 61 10.56 15.65 -0.03
C THR A 61 9.70 15.29 1.18
N ILE A 62 9.93 14.13 1.82
CA ILE A 62 9.25 13.77 3.06
C ILE A 62 9.57 14.78 4.17
N TYR A 63 10.82 15.19 4.31
CA TYR A 63 11.23 16.17 5.32
C TYR A 63 10.59 17.55 5.10
N TYR A 64 10.62 18.06 3.87
CA TYR A 64 10.03 19.36 3.51
C TYR A 64 8.50 19.37 3.62
N GLN A 65 7.85 18.24 3.32
CA GLN A 65 6.38 18.13 3.30
C GLN A 65 5.80 17.38 4.51
N ARG A 66 6.59 17.14 5.56
CA ARG A 66 6.22 16.28 6.70
C ARG A 66 4.85 16.57 7.31
N TYR A 67 4.51 17.86 7.51
CA TYR A 67 3.22 18.25 8.10
C TYR A 67 2.07 17.97 7.13
N ARG A 68 2.26 18.27 5.84
CA ARG A 68 1.26 17.98 4.82
C ARG A 68 1.04 16.49 4.66
N LEU A 69 2.10 15.69 4.69
CA LEU A 69 2.03 14.23 4.63
C LEU A 69 1.31 13.65 5.86
N ALA A 70 1.64 14.12 7.08
CA ALA A 70 0.94 13.68 8.29
C ALA A 70 -0.56 14.01 8.23
N ASN A 71 -0.91 15.23 7.80
CA ASN A 71 -2.29 15.66 7.60
C ASN A 71 -2.98 14.85 6.49
N THR A 72 -2.25 14.44 5.45
CA THR A 72 -2.77 13.57 4.38
C THR A 72 -3.15 12.21 4.95
N VAL A 73 -2.29 11.59 5.76
CA VAL A 73 -2.57 10.31 6.42
C VAL A 73 -3.79 10.42 7.32
N TYR A 74 -3.91 11.51 8.07
CA TYR A 74 -5.08 11.77 8.92
C TYR A 74 -6.39 11.84 8.11
N ILE A 75 -6.44 12.67 7.05
CA ILE A 75 -7.62 12.82 6.18
C ILE A 75 -7.93 11.50 5.46
N MET A 76 -6.91 10.76 5.02
CA MET A 76 -7.07 9.45 4.42
C MET A 76 -7.66 8.45 5.40
N ASP A 77 -7.22 8.42 6.66
CA ASP A 77 -7.78 7.51 7.66
C ASP A 77 -9.25 7.83 7.95
N GLU A 78 -9.62 9.11 8.11
CA GLU A 78 -11.03 9.51 8.23
C GLU A 78 -11.87 9.09 7.00
N THR A 79 -11.28 9.14 5.80
CA THR A 79 -11.99 8.79 4.56
C THR A 79 -12.06 7.26 4.35
N ILE A 80 -11.03 6.52 4.77
CA ILE A 80 -10.88 5.08 4.52
C ILE A 80 -11.48 4.24 5.66
N THR A 81 -11.53 4.73 6.89
CA THR A 81 -12.19 4.08 8.04
C THR A 81 -13.64 3.71 7.77
N ILE A 82 -14.26 4.45 6.86
CA ILE A 82 -15.58 4.23 6.31
C ILE A 82 -15.70 2.86 5.58
N VAL A 83 -14.61 2.33 5.02
CA VAL A 83 -14.55 1.03 4.33
C VAL A 83 -14.23 -0.09 5.33
N PRO A 84 -14.93 -1.24 5.30
CA PRO A 84 -14.63 -2.37 6.18
C PRO A 84 -13.16 -2.81 6.12
N LEU A 85 -12.61 -3.16 7.29
CA LEU A 85 -11.19 -3.50 7.45
C LEU A 85 -10.71 -4.60 6.48
N ARG A 86 -11.52 -5.63 6.22
CA ARG A 86 -11.18 -6.74 5.30
C ARG A 86 -10.79 -6.24 3.90
N TRP A 87 -11.56 -5.30 3.38
CA TRP A 87 -11.36 -4.76 2.03
C TRP A 87 -10.19 -3.80 2.01
N ARG A 88 -10.03 -3.00 3.09
CA ARG A 88 -8.88 -2.12 3.24
C ARG A 88 -7.56 -2.87 3.22
N ILE A 89 -7.48 -4.00 3.93
CA ILE A 89 -6.27 -4.82 3.99
C ILE A 89 -5.99 -5.43 2.63
N PHE A 90 -6.99 -6.08 2.02
CA PHE A 90 -6.84 -6.78 0.75
C PHE A 90 -6.44 -5.82 -0.39
N TYR A 91 -7.22 -4.77 -0.62
CA TYR A 91 -6.94 -3.83 -1.71
C TYR A 91 -5.82 -2.86 -1.38
N GLY A 92 -5.64 -2.49 -0.11
CA GLY A 92 -4.48 -1.71 0.33
C GLY A 92 -3.18 -2.48 0.10
N ALA A 93 -3.13 -3.78 0.39
CA ALA A 93 -1.97 -4.62 0.09
C ALA A 93 -1.72 -4.70 -1.42
N ASN A 94 -2.76 -4.91 -2.23
CA ASN A 94 -2.64 -4.92 -3.69
C ASN A 94 -2.18 -3.57 -4.26
N ALA A 95 -2.72 -2.46 -3.77
CA ALA A 95 -2.30 -1.12 -4.18
C ALA A 95 -0.86 -0.83 -3.77
N THR A 96 -0.46 -1.24 -2.55
CA THR A 96 0.92 -1.10 -2.08
C THR A 96 1.87 -1.97 -2.90
N PHE A 97 1.44 -3.18 -3.29
CA PHE A 97 2.21 -4.03 -4.20
C PHE A 97 2.39 -3.35 -5.56
N ILE A 98 1.33 -2.83 -6.18
CA ILE A 98 1.45 -2.11 -7.47
C ILE A 98 2.35 -0.88 -7.34
N LEU A 99 2.19 -0.14 -6.24
CA LEU A 99 3.02 1.03 -5.95
C LEU A 99 4.49 0.64 -5.84
N MET A 100 4.83 -0.33 -4.99
CA MET A 100 6.22 -0.73 -4.72
C MET A 100 6.86 -1.51 -5.88
N VAL A 101 6.09 -2.26 -6.65
CA VAL A 101 6.65 -3.18 -7.63
C VAL A 101 6.64 -2.62 -9.04
N PHE A 102 5.76 -1.68 -9.39
CA PHE A 102 5.69 -1.12 -10.74
C PHE A 102 5.85 0.40 -10.76
N ILE A 103 5.11 1.13 -9.93
CA ILE A 103 5.05 2.59 -10.04
C ILE A 103 6.30 3.25 -9.46
N LEU A 104 6.69 2.88 -8.25
CA LEU A 104 7.76 3.54 -7.51
C LEU A 104 9.13 3.35 -8.18
N PRO A 105 9.52 2.17 -8.68
CA PRO A 105 10.77 2.00 -9.43
C PRO A 105 10.85 2.84 -10.71
N LEU A 106 9.74 3.07 -11.41
CA LEU A 106 9.72 3.86 -12.64
C LEU A 106 9.65 5.36 -12.37
N ALA A 107 8.88 5.75 -11.36
CA ALA A 107 8.71 7.15 -10.99
C ALA A 107 9.98 7.69 -10.31
N THR A 108 10.68 6.87 -9.54
CA THR A 108 11.81 7.34 -8.72
C THR A 108 12.97 7.92 -9.53
N PRO A 109 13.47 7.29 -10.61
CA PRO A 109 14.52 7.89 -11.44
C PRO A 109 14.13 9.26 -11.99
N VAL A 110 12.87 9.41 -12.42
CA VAL A 110 12.33 10.69 -12.92
C VAL A 110 12.23 11.73 -11.81
N ILE A 111 11.72 11.35 -10.64
CA ILE A 111 11.62 12.23 -9.47
C ILE A 111 13.02 12.64 -9.00
N ALA A 112 13.97 11.71 -8.95
CA ALA A 112 15.35 11.98 -8.54
C ALA A 112 16.04 12.98 -9.48
N LEU A 113 15.77 12.91 -10.79
CA LEU A 113 16.24 13.91 -11.75
C LEU A 113 15.61 15.29 -11.52
N LEU A 114 14.29 15.34 -11.37
CA LEU A 114 13.57 16.62 -11.18
C LEU A 114 13.97 17.29 -9.86
N GLU A 115 14.00 16.53 -8.77
CA GLU A 115 14.40 17.04 -7.46
C GLU A 115 15.90 17.35 -7.40
N GLY A 116 16.75 16.54 -8.04
CA GLY A 116 18.17 16.85 -8.21
C GLY A 116 18.38 18.20 -8.90
N LEU A 117 17.61 18.49 -9.95
CA LEU A 117 17.65 19.78 -10.66
C LEU A 117 17.15 20.94 -9.79
N ILE A 118 16.06 20.75 -9.03
CA ILE A 118 15.54 21.76 -8.10
C ILE A 118 16.58 22.09 -7.02
N VAL A 119 17.18 21.06 -6.40
CA VAL A 119 18.20 21.23 -5.37
C VAL A 119 19.45 21.87 -5.95
N ALA A 120 19.91 21.44 -7.13
CA ALA A 120 21.03 22.04 -7.83
C ALA A 120 20.80 23.53 -8.12
N GLY A 121 19.61 23.90 -8.60
CA GLY A 121 19.21 25.29 -8.81
C GLY A 121 19.19 26.11 -7.52
N HIS A 122 18.72 25.52 -6.42
CA HIS A 122 18.71 26.18 -5.11
C HIS A 122 20.14 26.41 -4.57
N VAL A 123 21.00 25.40 -4.65
CA VAL A 123 22.41 25.51 -4.27
C VAL A 123 23.11 26.57 -5.11
N PHE A 124 22.92 26.55 -6.44
CA PHE A 124 23.48 27.53 -7.35
C PHE A 124 23.04 28.96 -7.01
N TYR A 125 21.75 29.17 -6.72
CA TYR A 125 21.23 30.47 -6.31
C TYR A 125 21.84 30.96 -5.00
N LEU A 126 21.88 30.12 -3.96
CA LEU A 126 22.45 30.50 -2.65
C LEU A 126 23.95 30.81 -2.72
N VAL A 127 24.67 30.06 -3.56
CA VAL A 127 26.08 30.28 -3.87
C VAL A 127 26.26 31.59 -4.63
N GLY A 128 25.48 31.80 -5.69
CA GLY A 128 25.56 32.99 -6.55
C GLY A 128 25.18 34.29 -5.84
N VAL A 129 24.26 34.23 -4.88
CA VAL A 129 23.86 35.38 -4.04
C VAL A 129 24.85 35.58 -2.87
N GLY A 130 25.86 34.73 -2.72
CA GLY A 130 26.91 34.86 -1.70
C GLY A 130 26.44 34.59 -0.27
N LYS A 131 25.23 34.05 -0.08
CA LYS A 131 24.66 33.78 1.25
C LYS A 131 25.37 32.67 2.01
N LEU A 132 26.09 31.80 1.32
CA LEU A 132 26.88 30.72 1.92
C LEU A 132 28.26 31.17 2.43
N GLY A 133 28.62 32.46 2.32
CA GLY A 133 29.72 33.06 3.08
C GLY A 133 31.15 32.59 2.75
N GLY A 134 31.36 31.74 1.74
CA GLY A 134 32.65 31.05 1.51
C GLY A 134 33.53 31.58 0.36
N GLY A 135 33.21 32.73 -0.24
CA GLY A 135 33.99 33.31 -1.33
C GLY A 135 34.04 32.46 -2.62
N LYS A 136 34.99 32.76 -3.52
CA LYS A 136 35.17 32.07 -4.81
C LYS A 136 35.34 30.53 -4.71
N PRO A 137 36.12 29.95 -3.76
CA PRO A 137 36.29 28.49 -3.71
C PRO A 137 35.03 27.74 -3.29
N ALA A 138 34.25 28.29 -2.34
CA ALA A 138 32.96 27.71 -1.99
C ALA A 138 31.97 27.77 -3.15
N ALA A 139 32.07 28.79 -4.00
CA ALA A 139 31.23 28.89 -5.18
C ALA A 139 31.54 27.83 -6.22
N VAL A 140 32.82 27.56 -6.47
CA VAL A 140 33.25 26.46 -7.37
C VAL A 140 32.78 25.11 -6.83
N LEU A 141 32.94 24.87 -5.52
CA LEU A 141 32.49 23.61 -4.91
C LEU A 141 30.97 23.43 -5.01
N GLY A 142 30.21 24.49 -4.76
CA GLY A 142 28.75 24.45 -4.90
C GLY A 142 28.28 24.19 -6.32
N VAL A 143 28.97 24.73 -7.34
CA VAL A 143 28.70 24.43 -8.75
C VAL A 143 29.01 22.98 -9.08
N LEU A 144 30.14 22.45 -8.61
CA LEU A 144 30.50 21.03 -8.81
C LEU A 144 29.47 20.09 -8.17
N VAL A 145 29.00 20.40 -6.96
CA VAL A 145 27.94 19.64 -6.29
C VAL A 145 26.63 19.72 -7.06
N ALA A 146 26.24 20.90 -7.54
CA ALA A 146 25.03 21.07 -8.34
C ALA A 146 25.08 20.26 -9.65
N ILE A 147 26.24 20.25 -10.33
CA ILE A 147 26.45 19.43 -11.54
C ILE A 147 26.36 17.94 -11.19
N ALA A 148 27.02 17.51 -10.11
CA ALA A 148 26.98 16.12 -9.66
C ALA A 148 25.55 15.66 -9.33
N LEU A 149 24.75 16.51 -8.67
CA LEU A 149 23.34 16.23 -8.34
C LEU A 149 22.43 16.13 -9.57
N CYS A 150 22.81 16.73 -10.70
CA CYS A 150 22.09 16.57 -11.97
C CYS A 150 22.55 15.34 -12.76
N ILE A 151 23.86 15.09 -12.81
CA ILE A 151 24.44 14.01 -13.63
C ILE A 151 24.24 12.64 -12.97
N LEU A 152 24.42 12.53 -11.65
CA LEU A 152 24.35 11.23 -10.97
C LEU A 152 22.98 10.55 -11.11
N PRO A 153 21.83 11.22 -10.89
CA PRO A 153 20.53 10.60 -11.15
C PRO A 153 20.32 10.22 -12.61
N ALA A 154 20.90 10.97 -13.56
CA ALA A 154 20.82 10.65 -14.99
C ALA A 154 21.56 9.36 -15.32
N ILE A 155 22.79 9.21 -14.82
CA ILE A 155 23.59 7.98 -15.00
C ILE A 155 22.85 6.80 -14.37
N VAL A 156 22.39 6.95 -13.13
CA VAL A 156 21.64 5.89 -12.45
C VAL A 156 20.38 5.53 -13.22
N MET A 157 19.62 6.49 -13.76
CA MET A 157 18.42 6.21 -14.56
C MET A 157 18.73 5.40 -15.82
N VAL A 158 19.77 5.77 -16.57
CA VAL A 158 20.14 5.11 -17.83
C VAL A 158 20.57 3.66 -17.60
N GLU A 159 21.31 3.40 -16.53
CA GLU A 159 21.72 2.04 -16.16
C GLU A 159 20.56 1.25 -15.51
N PHE A 160 19.76 1.89 -14.66
CA PHE A 160 18.71 1.21 -13.89
C PHE A 160 17.54 0.76 -14.75
N LEU A 161 17.04 1.61 -15.66
CA LEU A 161 15.79 1.30 -16.38
C LEU A 161 15.86 0.03 -17.23
N PRO A 162 16.91 -0.21 -18.04
CA PRO A 162 17.03 -1.46 -18.79
C PRO A 162 17.04 -2.69 -17.87
N MET A 163 17.84 -2.65 -16.81
CA MET A 163 17.98 -3.75 -15.85
C MET A 163 16.67 -4.01 -15.09
N TYR A 164 15.93 -2.96 -14.80
CA TYR A 164 14.64 -3.07 -14.14
C TYR A 164 13.53 -3.59 -15.06
N ILE A 165 13.60 -3.36 -16.38
CA ILE A 165 12.67 -3.96 -17.34
C ILE A 165 12.79 -5.50 -17.35
N GLU A 166 14.01 -6.05 -17.24
CA GLU A 166 14.21 -7.50 -17.13
C GLU A 166 13.54 -8.09 -15.87
N LEU A 167 13.68 -7.38 -14.74
CA LEU A 167 12.98 -7.74 -13.50
C LEU A 167 11.45 -7.64 -13.68
N TRP A 168 10.97 -6.60 -14.36
CA TRP A 168 9.54 -6.43 -14.65
C TRP A 168 9.01 -7.63 -15.45
N GLU A 169 9.67 -8.04 -16.53
CA GLU A 169 9.27 -9.20 -17.32
C GLU A 169 9.21 -10.47 -16.47
N THR A 170 10.20 -10.69 -15.60
CA THR A 170 10.22 -11.82 -14.66
C THR A 170 9.02 -11.79 -13.72
N ILE A 171 8.64 -10.62 -13.21
CA ILE A 171 7.48 -10.43 -12.34
C ILE A 171 6.17 -10.68 -13.11
N LEU A 172 6.06 -10.21 -14.36
CA LEU A 172 4.89 -10.45 -15.21
C LEU A 172 4.75 -11.93 -15.57
N GLN A 173 5.84 -12.64 -15.82
CA GLN A 173 5.82 -14.08 -16.02
C GLN A 173 5.35 -14.80 -14.74
N THR A 174 5.85 -14.37 -13.59
CA THR A 174 5.41 -14.87 -12.26
C THR A 174 3.94 -14.55 -11.98
N TRP A 175 3.37 -13.53 -12.63
CA TRP A 175 1.95 -13.18 -12.53
C TRP A 175 1.01 -14.30 -13.02
N THR A 176 1.51 -15.15 -13.91
CA THR A 176 0.80 -16.37 -14.35
C THR A 176 1.21 -17.62 -13.57
N GLY A 177 2.13 -17.45 -12.62
CA GLY A 177 2.76 -18.52 -11.87
C GLY A 177 1.96 -19.02 -10.68
N PHE A 178 2.36 -20.21 -10.20
CA PHE A 178 1.78 -20.89 -9.05
C PHE A 178 1.67 -20.00 -7.79
N TRP A 179 2.72 -19.23 -7.50
CA TRP A 179 2.81 -18.44 -6.26
C TRP A 179 1.79 -17.29 -6.19
N LEU A 180 1.39 -16.72 -7.33
CA LEU A 180 0.34 -15.71 -7.34
C LEU A 180 -1.02 -16.31 -6.97
N ASN A 181 -1.32 -17.51 -7.47
CA ASN A 181 -2.53 -18.25 -7.10
C ASN A 181 -2.56 -18.58 -5.59
N VAL A 182 -1.40 -18.91 -5.01
CA VAL A 182 -1.27 -19.13 -3.57
C VAL A 182 -1.49 -17.83 -2.79
N ALA A 183 -0.79 -16.75 -3.14
CA ALA A 183 -0.91 -15.46 -2.45
C ALA A 183 -2.34 -14.93 -2.50
N TYR A 184 -2.98 -15.00 -3.67
CA TYR A 184 -4.37 -14.63 -3.83
C TYR A 184 -5.30 -15.56 -3.04
N GLY A 185 -5.02 -16.86 -3.04
CA GLY A 185 -5.78 -17.83 -2.27
C GLY A 185 -5.79 -17.56 -0.78
N VAL A 186 -4.63 -17.19 -0.23
CA VAL A 186 -4.52 -16.73 1.17
C VAL A 186 -5.41 -15.51 1.40
N ALA A 187 -5.32 -14.54 0.51
CA ALA A 187 -6.07 -13.29 0.63
C ALA A 187 -7.59 -13.50 0.51
N GLN A 188 -8.05 -14.41 -0.35
CA GLN A 188 -9.45 -14.81 -0.48
C GLN A 188 -9.95 -15.55 0.77
N CYS A 189 -9.14 -16.45 1.34
CA CYS A 189 -9.47 -17.13 2.60
C CYS A 189 -9.65 -16.13 3.74
N LEU A 190 -8.80 -15.10 3.80
CA LEU A 190 -8.89 -14.03 4.81
C LEU A 190 -10.19 -13.24 4.67
N VAL A 191 -10.52 -12.79 3.45
CA VAL A 191 -11.75 -12.03 3.20
C VAL A 191 -12.98 -12.85 3.55
N ASN A 192 -13.03 -14.12 3.13
CA ASN A 192 -14.13 -15.02 3.45
C ASN A 192 -14.27 -15.24 4.96
N ALA A 193 -13.18 -15.49 5.68
CA ALA A 193 -13.23 -15.66 7.14
C ALA A 193 -13.79 -14.42 7.86
N LEU A 194 -13.36 -13.23 7.45
CA LEU A 194 -13.86 -11.96 7.97
C LEU A 194 -15.35 -11.73 7.63
N SER A 195 -15.83 -12.22 6.48
CA SER A 195 -17.25 -12.17 6.13
C SER A 195 -18.13 -12.99 7.08
N PHE A 196 -17.66 -14.13 7.59
CA PHE A 196 -18.41 -14.92 8.56
C PHE A 196 -18.46 -14.26 9.96
N GLY A 197 -17.47 -13.45 10.32
CA GLY A 197 -17.49 -12.67 11.57
C GLY A 197 -18.41 -11.44 11.51
N ALA A 198 -18.64 -10.87 10.32
CA ALA A 198 -19.38 -9.63 10.15
C ALA A 198 -20.83 -9.63 10.69
N PRO A 199 -21.65 -10.69 10.53
CA PRO A 199 -22.99 -10.77 11.12
C PRO A 199 -22.97 -10.69 12.65
N VAL A 200 -21.97 -11.31 13.29
CA VAL A 200 -21.85 -11.31 14.74
C VAL A 200 -21.60 -9.88 15.23
N TYR A 201 -20.67 -9.16 14.58
CA TYR A 201 -20.46 -7.73 14.85
C TYR A 201 -21.73 -6.91 14.66
N PHE A 202 -22.49 -7.17 13.60
CA PHE A 202 -23.72 -6.44 13.31
C PHE A 202 -24.81 -6.66 14.38
N ILE A 203 -24.98 -7.88 14.87
CA ILE A 203 -25.94 -8.20 15.95
C ILE A 203 -25.58 -7.44 17.22
N TYR A 204 -24.31 -7.48 17.64
CA TYR A 204 -23.87 -6.76 18.83
C TYR A 204 -23.96 -5.24 18.64
N PHE A 205 -23.69 -4.71 17.45
CA PHE A 205 -23.92 -3.31 17.15
C PHE A 205 -25.41 -2.93 17.32
N GLY A 206 -26.32 -3.77 16.83
CA GLY A 206 -27.77 -3.60 17.03
C GLY A 206 -28.16 -3.59 18.52
N ALA A 207 -27.60 -4.51 19.32
CA ALA A 207 -27.82 -4.54 20.76
C ALA A 207 -27.31 -3.28 21.46
N GLN A 208 -26.16 -2.76 21.06
CA GLN A 208 -25.61 -1.51 21.62
C GLN A 208 -26.47 -0.29 21.29
N GLN A 209 -27.04 -0.21 20.09
CA GLN A 209 -27.95 0.86 19.72
C GLN A 209 -29.27 0.77 20.47
N TYR A 210 -29.76 -0.45 20.71
CA TYR A 210 -30.92 -0.69 21.55
C TYR A 210 -30.68 -0.23 22.99
N ASP A 211 -29.54 -0.60 23.58
CA ASP A 211 -29.17 -0.20 24.95
C ASP A 211 -29.08 1.34 25.07
N LYS A 212 -28.44 2.01 24.10
CA LYS A 212 -28.40 3.48 24.07
C LYS A 212 -29.78 4.11 23.97
N GLY A 213 -30.67 3.53 23.17
CA GLY A 213 -32.03 4.03 22.99
C GLY A 213 -32.91 3.85 24.23
N LEU A 214 -32.74 2.74 24.97
CA LEU A 214 -33.59 2.40 26.11
C LEU A 214 -33.07 2.98 27.43
N TYR A 215 -31.75 2.93 27.64
CA TYR A 215 -31.12 3.23 28.93
C TYR A 215 -30.17 4.42 28.91
N GLY A 216 -29.86 4.99 27.74
CA GLY A 216 -28.89 6.09 27.60
C GLY A 216 -27.42 5.69 27.75
N GLU A 217 -27.14 4.44 28.14
CA GLU A 217 -25.79 3.88 28.31
C GLU A 217 -25.65 2.56 27.54
N VAL A 218 -24.41 2.16 27.25
CA VAL A 218 -24.09 0.89 26.54
C VAL A 218 -23.73 -0.18 27.55
N TYR A 219 -24.63 -1.12 27.81
CA TYR A 219 -24.35 -2.26 28.71
C TYR A 219 -23.75 -3.46 27.96
N THR A 220 -24.18 -3.69 26.72
CA THR A 220 -23.70 -4.81 25.91
C THR A 220 -22.35 -4.49 25.25
N LYS A 221 -21.26 -5.03 25.80
CA LYS A 221 -19.93 -4.92 25.17
C LYS A 221 -19.77 -5.98 24.08
N THR A 222 -19.31 -5.57 22.89
CA THR A 222 -18.93 -6.48 21.80
C THR A 222 -17.72 -7.33 22.24
N PRO A 223 -17.80 -8.68 22.22
CA PRO A 223 -16.68 -9.55 22.58
C PRO A 223 -15.67 -9.65 21.43
N THR A 224 -15.02 -8.54 21.07
CA THR A 224 -14.16 -8.40 19.88
C THR A 224 -13.05 -9.45 19.81
N HIS A 225 -12.42 -9.80 20.94
CA HIS A 225 -11.35 -10.80 20.97
C HIS A 225 -11.83 -12.21 20.61
N TRP A 226 -13.03 -12.59 21.05
CA TRP A 226 -13.61 -13.90 20.75
C TRP A 226 -14.05 -14.00 19.30
N ILE A 227 -14.61 -12.91 18.74
CA ILE A 227 -14.96 -12.87 17.32
C ILE A 227 -13.69 -13.00 16.47
N ARG A 228 -12.62 -12.25 16.79
CA ARG A 228 -11.33 -12.35 16.08
C ARG A 228 -10.69 -13.74 16.18
N LEU A 229 -10.80 -14.40 17.34
CA LEU A 229 -10.32 -15.77 17.49
C LEU A 229 -11.10 -16.74 16.59
N GLY A 230 -12.42 -16.57 16.51
CA GLY A 230 -13.27 -17.33 15.59
C GLY A 230 -12.91 -17.09 14.12
N GLU A 231 -12.72 -15.83 13.72
CA GLU A 231 -12.27 -15.46 12.37
C GLU A 231 -10.91 -16.10 12.04
N LEU A 232 -9.96 -16.13 12.99
CA LEU A 232 -8.66 -16.77 12.81
C LEU A 232 -8.78 -18.28 12.62
N ILE A 233 -9.63 -18.95 13.40
CA ILE A 233 -9.86 -20.40 13.27
C ILE A 233 -10.48 -20.73 11.90
N ILE A 234 -11.49 -19.97 11.49
CA ILE A 234 -12.13 -20.12 10.16
C ILE A 234 -11.11 -19.87 9.05
N PHE A 235 -10.27 -18.84 9.20
CA PHE A 235 -9.21 -18.54 8.24
C PHE A 235 -8.22 -19.69 8.08
N ILE A 236 -7.74 -20.28 9.18
CA ILE A 236 -6.82 -21.43 9.14
C ILE A 236 -7.49 -22.63 8.47
N ALA A 237 -8.76 -22.93 8.82
CA ALA A 237 -9.52 -24.00 8.19
C ALA A 237 -9.65 -23.76 6.67
N PHE A 238 -9.94 -22.53 6.27
CA PHE A 238 -10.06 -22.17 4.86
C PHE A 238 -8.74 -22.28 4.11
N LEU A 239 -7.61 -21.88 4.71
CA LEU A 239 -6.29 -22.05 4.11
C LEU A 239 -5.98 -23.53 3.83
N VAL A 240 -6.24 -24.40 4.81
CA VAL A 240 -6.01 -25.84 4.67
C VAL A 240 -6.85 -26.44 3.54
N MET A 241 -8.09 -25.98 3.41
CA MET A 241 -9.01 -26.46 2.39
C MET A 241 -8.78 -25.88 0.99
N TYR A 242 -8.42 -24.60 0.87
CA TYR A 242 -8.39 -23.89 -0.40
C TYR A 242 -7.08 -24.04 -1.17
N LEU A 243 -5.93 -24.02 -0.48
CA LEU A 243 -4.65 -23.91 -1.15
C LEU A 243 -4.30 -25.18 -1.93
N PRO A 244 -3.57 -25.06 -3.05
CA PRO A 244 -2.98 -26.21 -3.71
C PRO A 244 -1.78 -26.74 -2.89
N PRO A 245 -1.39 -28.02 -3.04
CA PRO A 245 -0.22 -28.57 -2.37
C PRO A 245 1.03 -27.75 -2.69
N ILE A 246 1.73 -27.28 -1.65
CA ILE A 246 2.89 -26.39 -1.83
C ILE A 246 4.16 -27.24 -1.86
N PRO A 247 4.96 -27.19 -2.95
CA PRO A 247 6.27 -27.82 -2.99
C PRO A 247 7.25 -27.02 -2.13
N THR A 248 7.91 -27.69 -1.19
CA THR A 248 8.98 -27.13 -0.36
C THR A 248 10.27 -27.93 -0.54
N PRO A 249 11.46 -27.37 -0.25
CA PRO A 249 12.73 -28.11 -0.39
C PRO A 249 12.81 -29.40 0.43
N ILE A 250 11.96 -29.55 1.46
CA ILE A 250 11.95 -30.69 2.40
C ILE A 250 10.78 -31.66 2.10
N GLY A 251 9.89 -31.34 1.17
CA GLY A 251 8.74 -32.16 0.82
C GLY A 251 7.53 -31.35 0.34
N MET A 252 6.37 -31.98 0.23
CA MET A 252 5.13 -31.31 -0.17
C MET A 252 4.24 -31.08 1.06
N ILE A 253 3.81 -29.83 1.29
CA ILE A 253 2.81 -29.55 2.32
C ILE A 253 1.43 -29.93 1.75
N PRO A 254 0.71 -30.89 2.36
CA PRO A 254 -0.53 -31.42 1.80
C PRO A 254 -1.71 -30.49 2.13
N PHE A 255 -1.99 -29.55 1.23
CA PHE A 255 -3.26 -28.83 1.21
C PHE A 255 -4.30 -29.61 0.39
N LEU A 256 -5.58 -29.39 0.64
CA LEU A 256 -6.65 -30.21 0.06
C LEU A 256 -7.09 -29.79 -1.35
N ASP A 257 -6.66 -28.62 -1.85
CA ASP A 257 -7.04 -28.06 -3.16
C ASP A 257 -8.54 -28.14 -3.49
N LEU A 258 -9.39 -27.82 -2.52
CA LEU A 258 -10.84 -27.74 -2.70
C LEU A 258 -11.24 -26.38 -3.29
N SER A 259 -10.45 -25.88 -4.23
CA SER A 259 -10.65 -24.56 -4.84
C SER A 259 -12.03 -24.43 -5.51
N ASN A 260 -12.61 -25.52 -6.02
CA ASN A 260 -13.97 -25.58 -6.57
C ASN A 260 -15.05 -25.33 -5.51
N LEU A 261 -14.91 -25.87 -4.29
CA LEU A 261 -15.88 -25.66 -3.21
C LEU A 261 -15.95 -24.18 -2.81
N PHE A 262 -14.80 -23.50 -2.82
CA PHE A 262 -14.76 -22.07 -2.55
C PHE A 262 -15.43 -21.24 -3.65
N ASN A 263 -15.13 -21.53 -4.91
CA ASN A 263 -15.67 -20.76 -6.03
C ASN A 263 -17.19 -20.95 -6.16
N SER A 264 -17.68 -22.18 -5.97
CA SER A 264 -19.09 -22.50 -6.18
C SER A 264 -19.97 -22.19 -4.98
N TYR A 265 -19.45 -22.24 -3.76
CA TYR A 265 -20.27 -22.13 -2.55
C TYR A 265 -19.78 -21.08 -1.58
N ILE A 266 -18.55 -21.18 -1.07
CA ILE A 266 -18.11 -20.32 0.05
C ILE A 266 -18.09 -18.85 -0.36
N ASN A 267 -17.58 -18.52 -1.55
CA ASN A 267 -17.57 -17.15 -2.05
C ASN A 267 -18.99 -16.61 -2.22
N TRP A 268 -19.93 -17.41 -2.74
CA TRP A 268 -21.32 -17.01 -2.91
C TRP A 268 -22.04 -16.82 -1.57
N ILE A 269 -21.75 -17.66 -0.57
CA ILE A 269 -22.29 -17.52 0.78
C ILE A 269 -21.73 -16.26 1.44
N SER A 270 -20.41 -16.05 1.37
CA SER A 270 -19.72 -14.84 1.85
C SER A 270 -20.34 -13.59 1.23
N LEU A 271 -20.51 -13.58 -0.10
CA LEU A 271 -21.18 -12.53 -0.85
C LEU A 271 -22.63 -12.31 -0.40
N GLY A 272 -23.40 -13.39 -0.25
CA GLY A 272 -24.77 -13.35 0.23
C GLY A 272 -24.90 -12.71 1.61
N ILE A 273 -24.01 -13.07 2.55
CA ILE A 273 -23.95 -12.46 3.88
C ILE A 273 -23.76 -10.94 3.77
N VAL A 274 -22.85 -10.49 2.91
CA VAL A 274 -22.57 -9.06 2.73
C VAL A 274 -23.77 -8.33 2.13
N VAL A 275 -24.39 -8.88 1.09
CA VAL A 275 -25.57 -8.29 0.46
C VAL A 275 -26.72 -8.18 1.45
N ILE A 276 -26.99 -9.25 2.22
CA ILE A 276 -28.03 -9.25 3.26
C ILE A 276 -27.75 -8.17 4.30
N MET A 277 -26.51 -8.06 4.80
CA MET A 277 -26.14 -7.02 5.76
C MET A 277 -26.37 -5.61 5.21
N VAL A 278 -25.98 -5.35 3.96
CA VAL A 278 -26.19 -4.06 3.29
C VAL A 278 -27.68 -3.75 3.16
N LEU A 279 -28.49 -4.74 2.73
CA LEU A 279 -29.94 -4.58 2.61
C LEU A 279 -30.60 -4.31 3.95
N VAL A 280 -30.27 -5.08 4.99
CA VAL A 280 -30.81 -4.88 6.35
C VAL A 280 -30.47 -3.48 6.85
N LYS A 281 -29.23 -3.02 6.64
CA LYS A 281 -28.83 -1.66 7.03
C LYS A 281 -29.60 -0.57 6.28
N MET A 282 -29.83 -0.77 4.98
CA MET A 282 -30.59 0.16 4.15
C MET A 282 -32.05 0.24 4.61
N VAL A 283 -32.67 -0.91 4.92
CA VAL A 283 -34.04 -0.99 5.43
C VAL A 283 -34.16 -0.34 6.82
N LEU A 284 -33.22 -0.60 7.72
CA LEU A 284 -33.22 -0.07 9.08
C LEU A 284 -32.74 1.39 9.19
N ARG A 285 -32.33 2.01 8.07
CA ARG A 285 -31.85 3.42 7.98
C ARG A 285 -30.83 3.78 9.06
N VAL A 286 -29.94 2.85 9.40
CA VAL A 286 -28.92 3.05 10.45
C VAL A 286 -27.95 4.15 10.01
N LYS A 287 -28.06 5.33 10.62
CA LYS A 287 -27.13 6.46 10.43
C LYS A 287 -26.06 6.43 11.52
N GLY A 288 -24.79 6.50 11.15
CA GLY A 288 -23.68 6.70 12.11
C GLY A 288 -22.90 5.45 12.53
N ASP A 289 -22.99 4.38 11.76
CA ASP A 289 -22.20 3.17 12.02
C ASP A 289 -20.92 3.18 11.16
N THR A 290 -19.78 3.38 11.84
CA THR A 290 -18.43 3.43 11.25
C THR A 290 -18.02 2.12 10.59
N THR A 291 -18.73 1.02 10.83
CA THR A 291 -18.36 -0.29 10.26
C THR A 291 -18.73 -0.44 8.78
N MET A 292 -19.73 0.31 8.28
CA MET A 292 -20.08 0.44 6.86
C MET A 292 -20.81 1.78 6.64
N GLY A 293 -20.10 2.87 6.39
CA GLY A 293 -20.66 4.19 6.06
C GLY A 293 -21.56 4.29 4.79
N GLY A 294 -21.89 5.51 4.37
CA GLY A 294 -23.03 5.89 3.51
C GLY A 294 -23.07 5.37 2.06
N ALA A 295 -23.86 6.01 1.19
CA ALA A 295 -24.15 5.55 -0.19
C ALA A 295 -22.89 5.31 -1.07
N SER A 296 -21.81 6.06 -0.84
CA SER A 296 -20.50 5.82 -1.46
C SER A 296 -19.95 4.43 -1.15
N ASN A 297 -20.27 3.87 0.00
CA ASN A 297 -19.77 2.57 0.43
C ASN A 297 -20.54 1.43 -0.19
N ILE A 298 -21.84 1.59 -0.38
CA ILE A 298 -22.63 0.59 -1.09
C ILE A 298 -22.11 0.46 -2.52
N PHE A 299 -21.76 1.59 -3.14
CA PHE A 299 -21.11 1.62 -4.46
C PHE A 299 -19.72 0.95 -4.45
N VAL A 300 -18.86 1.31 -3.50
CA VAL A 300 -17.51 0.74 -3.37
C VAL A 300 -17.55 -0.76 -3.04
N ILE A 301 -18.42 -1.18 -2.12
CA ILE A 301 -18.68 -2.59 -1.78
C ILE A 301 -19.24 -3.34 -3.00
N GLY A 302 -20.18 -2.74 -3.75
CA GLY A 302 -20.73 -3.33 -4.97
C GLY A 302 -19.69 -3.50 -6.08
N LEU A 303 -18.83 -2.50 -6.28
CA LEU A 303 -17.70 -2.57 -7.22
C LEU A 303 -16.73 -3.69 -6.82
N PHE A 304 -16.41 -3.80 -5.52
CA PHE A 304 -15.53 -4.84 -4.98
C PHE A 304 -16.14 -6.25 -5.00
N LEU A 305 -17.46 -6.36 -4.91
CA LEU A 305 -18.20 -7.62 -5.07
C LEU A 305 -18.21 -8.11 -6.52
N VAL A 306 -18.42 -7.19 -7.48
CA VAL A 306 -18.33 -7.49 -8.92
C VAL A 306 -16.92 -8.00 -9.25
N VAL A 307 -15.90 -7.35 -8.71
CA VAL A 307 -14.50 -7.73 -8.79
C VAL A 307 -14.25 -9.20 -8.38
N GLU A 308 -14.77 -9.62 -7.24
CA GLU A 308 -14.56 -10.97 -6.70
C GLU A 308 -15.25 -12.05 -7.54
N LEU A 309 -16.40 -11.71 -8.13
CA LEU A 309 -17.21 -12.60 -8.97
C LEU A 309 -16.51 -12.94 -10.30
N PHE A 310 -15.79 -11.98 -10.87
CA PHE A 310 -15.09 -12.15 -12.16
C PHE A 310 -13.62 -12.57 -12.02
N PHE A 311 -13.12 -12.72 -10.79
CA PHE A 311 -11.72 -12.99 -10.51
C PHE A 311 -11.20 -14.28 -11.19
N LYS A 312 -12.02 -15.33 -11.36
CA LYS A 312 -11.56 -16.58 -12.01
C LYS A 312 -11.89 -16.71 -13.49
N THR A 313 -12.60 -15.74 -14.08
CA THR A 313 -13.07 -15.87 -15.47
C THR A 313 -12.00 -15.43 -16.48
N ASN A 314 -11.14 -14.46 -16.12
CA ASN A 314 -10.12 -13.94 -17.02
C ASN A 314 -8.96 -13.27 -16.25
N LEU A 315 -7.72 -13.71 -16.48
CA LEU A 315 -6.51 -13.13 -15.86
C LEU A 315 -6.33 -11.64 -16.20
N LEU A 316 -6.76 -11.22 -17.39
CA LEU A 316 -6.74 -9.81 -17.79
C LEU A 316 -7.66 -8.97 -16.90
N LEU A 317 -8.80 -9.54 -16.52
CA LEU A 317 -9.76 -8.91 -15.64
C LEU A 317 -9.20 -8.80 -14.21
N ILE A 318 -8.55 -9.85 -13.69
CA ILE A 318 -7.81 -9.81 -12.40
C ILE A 318 -6.82 -8.65 -12.36
N THR A 319 -5.96 -8.57 -13.37
CA THR A 319 -4.94 -7.53 -13.47
C THR A 319 -5.60 -6.16 -13.51
N SER A 320 -6.63 -5.98 -14.33
CA SER A 320 -7.39 -4.73 -14.44
C SER A 320 -7.99 -4.28 -13.10
N ILE A 321 -8.45 -5.22 -12.29
CA ILE A 321 -9.01 -4.96 -10.96
C ILE A 321 -7.94 -4.49 -9.98
N ILE A 322 -6.79 -5.16 -9.95
CA ILE A 322 -5.68 -4.79 -9.07
C ILE A 322 -5.19 -3.38 -9.43
N TRP A 323 -5.11 -3.07 -10.72
CA TRP A 323 -4.83 -1.73 -11.22
C TRP A 323 -5.93 -0.72 -10.84
N LEU A 324 -7.21 -1.08 -10.95
CA LEU A 324 -8.32 -0.23 -10.53
C LEU A 324 -8.26 0.08 -9.04
N ALA A 325 -7.96 -0.90 -8.20
CA ALA A 325 -7.76 -0.71 -6.77
C ALA A 325 -6.62 0.29 -6.51
N PHE A 326 -5.48 0.12 -7.17
CA PHE A 326 -4.38 1.08 -7.11
C PHE A 326 -4.83 2.49 -7.50
N VAL A 327 -5.54 2.65 -8.63
CA VAL A 327 -6.04 3.95 -9.10
C VAL A 327 -6.96 4.61 -8.07
N ILE A 328 -7.88 3.86 -7.47
CA ILE A 328 -8.78 4.39 -6.43
C ILE A 328 -7.97 4.89 -5.23
N TYR A 329 -7.01 4.10 -4.73
CA TYR A 329 -6.15 4.51 -3.61
C TYR A 329 -5.26 5.70 -3.96
N ALA A 330 -4.70 5.73 -5.18
CA ALA A 330 -3.88 6.83 -5.66
C ALA A 330 -4.70 8.13 -5.77
N VAL A 331 -5.91 8.08 -6.32
CA VAL A 331 -6.82 9.23 -6.39
C VAL A 331 -7.19 9.71 -4.99
N LEU A 332 -7.52 8.79 -4.07
CA LEU A 332 -7.81 9.15 -2.67
C LEU A 332 -6.60 9.82 -2.00
N ALA A 333 -5.40 9.30 -2.21
CA ALA A 333 -4.16 9.88 -1.69
C ALA A 333 -3.90 11.28 -2.27
N VAL A 334 -4.04 11.46 -3.57
CA VAL A 334 -3.87 12.76 -4.24
C VAL A 334 -4.91 13.77 -3.77
N VAL A 335 -6.19 13.40 -3.72
CA VAL A 335 -7.26 14.29 -3.24
C VAL A 335 -7.04 14.67 -1.78
N SER A 336 -6.63 13.71 -0.94
CA SER A 336 -6.33 13.96 0.47
C SER A 336 -5.12 14.88 0.63
N TYR A 337 -4.08 14.68 -0.19
CA TYR A 337 -2.88 15.51 -0.21
C TYR A 337 -3.18 16.95 -0.69
N LEU A 338 -4.06 17.11 -1.68
CA LEU A 338 -4.51 18.41 -2.16
C LEU A 338 -5.36 19.16 -1.11
N ARG A 339 -6.12 18.45 -0.27
CA ARG A 339 -6.88 19.01 0.85
C ARG A 339 -6.02 19.28 2.09
N ALA A 340 -4.92 18.55 2.27
CA ALA A 340 -4.06 18.66 3.43
C ALA A 340 -3.37 20.03 3.50
N SER A 341 -3.50 20.70 4.65
CA SER A 341 -2.79 21.94 4.94
C SER A 341 -1.27 21.69 5.04
N PRO A 342 -0.41 22.58 4.51
CA PRO A 342 1.03 22.50 4.68
C PRO A 342 1.50 22.92 6.07
N ARG A 343 0.62 23.50 6.88
CA ARG A 343 0.92 23.88 8.26
C ARG A 343 0.63 22.72 9.21
N GLU A 344 1.30 22.73 10.35
CA GLU A 344 0.93 21.90 11.49
C GLU A 344 -0.54 22.18 11.83
N LEU A 345 -1.39 21.17 11.67
CA LEU A 345 -2.76 21.23 12.15
C LEU A 345 -2.73 20.70 13.59
N TYR A 346 -2.86 21.65 14.52
CA TYR A 346 -2.79 21.53 15.98
C TYR A 346 -1.42 21.23 16.56
#